data_AF-A0A939PFV0-F1
#
_entry.id   AF-A0A939PFV0-F1
#
_cell.length_a   1.000
_cell.length_b   1.000
_cell.length_c   1.000
_cell.angle_alpha   90.00
_cell.angle_beta   90.00
_cell.angle_gamma   90.00
#
_symmetry.space_group_name_H-M   'P 1'
#
loop_
_entity.id
_entity.type
_entity.pdbx_description
1 polymer ?
#
loop_
_entity_poly.entity_id
_entity_poly.type
_entity_poly.pdbx_seq_one_letter_code
_entity_poly.pdbx_strand_id
1 'polypeptide(L)'
;MSNEFDVKELTDRYMAQWNEPDAATRSKLIRDLWAVDGIQVLVDPPEEIREAAANLSFPVPPLEVRGHDAMEARVTRAYEMFIEPGHSFVPAGEVSILLANVVAVGWSMVTADGGVVGGGMDVLAIDDDGKIRTDHQFIGAV
;
A
#
# COMPACT_ATOMS: atom_id res chain seq x y z
N MET A 1 -6.87 25.74 5.22
CA MET A 1 -7.26 25.77 3.81
C MET A 1 -7.19 24.33 3.36
N SER A 2 -8.34 23.69 3.14
CA SER A 2 -8.39 22.29 2.74
C SER A 2 -7.76 22.20 1.36
N ASN A 3 -6.56 21.62 1.25
CA ASN A 3 -6.03 21.25 -0.06
C ASN A 3 -6.92 20.09 -0.52
N GLU A 4 -7.84 20.38 -1.45
CA GLU A 4 -8.60 19.35 -2.15
C GLU A 4 -7.58 18.64 -3.06
N PHE A 5 -7.03 17.52 -2.59
CA PHE A 5 -6.16 16.69 -3.43
C PHE A 5 -7.03 15.89 -4.39
N ASP A 6 -6.56 15.74 -5.64
CA ASP A 6 -7.25 14.90 -6.61
C ASP A 6 -7.13 13.44 -6.18
N VAL A 7 -8.24 12.89 -5.67
CA VAL A 7 -8.33 11.50 -5.19
C VAL A 7 -8.03 10.50 -6.30
N LYS A 8 -8.39 10.82 -7.55
CA LYS A 8 -8.09 9.96 -8.69
C LYS A 8 -6.60 9.98 -8.99
N GLU A 9 -5.98 11.16 -9.05
CA GLU A 9 -4.54 11.28 -9.26
C GLU A 9 -3.75 10.57 -8.14
N LEU A 10 -4.16 10.75 -6.88
CA LEU A 10 -3.56 10.07 -5.73
C LEU A 10 -3.62 8.55 -5.90
N THR A 11 -4.77 8.02 -6.28
CA THR A 11 -4.99 6.57 -6.44
C THR A 11 -4.18 6.01 -7.60
N ASP A 12 -4.15 6.72 -8.74
CA ASP A 12 -3.36 6.33 -9.90
C ASP A 12 -1.86 6.25 -9.53
N ARG A 13 -1.35 7.24 -8.78
CA ARG A 13 0.05 7.27 -8.31
C ARG A 13 0.32 6.21 -7.24
N TYR A 14 -0.62 5.97 -6.35
CA TYR A 14 -0.55 4.91 -5.34
C TYR A 14 -0.48 3.53 -5.98
N MET A 15 -1.28 3.25 -7.01
CA MET A 15 -1.18 1.98 -7.75
C MET A 15 0.11 1.89 -8.57
N ALA A 16 0.56 3.01 -9.15
CA ALA A 16 1.78 3.03 -9.97
C ALA A 16 3.02 2.59 -9.17
N GLN A 17 3.20 3.03 -7.92
CA GLN A 17 4.38 2.63 -7.14
C GLN A 17 4.49 1.10 -6.97
N TRP A 18 3.36 0.40 -6.85
CA TRP A 18 3.32 -1.04 -6.62
C TRP A 18 3.57 -1.86 -7.90
N ASN A 19 3.30 -1.27 -9.08
CA ASN A 19 3.40 -1.95 -10.37
C ASN A 19 4.62 -1.52 -11.20
N GLU A 20 5.35 -0.47 -10.80
CA GLU A 20 6.45 0.11 -11.58
C GLU A 20 7.66 -0.84 -11.69
N PRO A 21 8.02 -1.30 -12.91
CA PRO A 21 9.15 -2.21 -13.11
C PRO A 21 10.52 -1.54 -12.94
N ASP A 22 10.67 -0.29 -13.37
CA ASP A 22 11.96 0.41 -13.29
C ASP A 22 12.25 0.86 -11.85
N ALA A 23 13.36 0.39 -11.29
CA ALA A 23 13.71 0.65 -9.90
C ALA A 23 13.94 2.15 -9.60
N ALA A 24 14.52 2.90 -10.55
CA ALA A 24 14.76 4.33 -10.37
C ALA A 24 13.44 5.11 -10.39
N THR A 25 12.53 4.77 -11.30
CA THR A 25 11.19 5.34 -11.39
C THR A 25 10.38 5.01 -10.15
N ARG A 26 10.45 3.77 -9.65
CA ARG A 26 9.78 3.35 -8.42
C ARG A 26 10.27 4.12 -7.19
N SER A 27 11.58 4.30 -7.04
CA SER A 27 12.16 5.13 -5.96
C SER A 27 11.65 6.58 -6.04
N LYS A 28 11.62 7.16 -7.25
CA LYS A 28 11.06 8.49 -7.46
C LYS A 28 9.58 8.57 -7.08
N LEU A 29 8.76 7.61 -7.51
CA LEU A 29 7.33 7.55 -7.16
C LEU A 29 7.13 7.55 -5.65
N ILE A 30 7.92 6.76 -4.91
CA ILE A 30 7.85 6.69 -3.45
C ILE A 30 8.18 8.04 -2.81
N ARG A 31 9.28 8.68 -3.23
CA ARG A 31 9.68 10.00 -2.71
C ARG A 31 8.66 11.10 -3.03
N ASP A 32 8.04 11.01 -4.20
CA ASP A 32 7.03 11.97 -4.64
C ASP A 32 5.68 11.72 -3.97
N LEU A 33 5.36 10.50 -3.54
CA LEU A 33 4.06 10.14 -2.98
C LEU A 33 4.02 10.19 -1.45
N TRP A 34 5.12 9.86 -0.77
CA TRP A 34 5.16 9.72 0.70
C TRP A 34 5.84 10.89 1.39
N ALA A 35 5.37 11.20 2.60
CA ALA A 35 6.10 12.07 3.52
C ALA A 35 7.45 11.42 3.87
N VAL A 36 8.47 12.24 4.19
CA VAL A 36 9.83 11.75 4.48
C VAL A 36 9.86 10.71 5.62
N ASP A 37 8.97 10.87 6.61
CA ASP A 37 8.78 9.97 7.74
C ASP A 37 7.47 9.16 7.67
N GLY A 38 6.88 9.07 6.47
CA GLY A 38 5.61 8.38 6.23
C GLY A 38 5.66 6.90 6.62
N ILE A 39 4.50 6.36 6.98
CA ILE A 39 4.38 5.04 7.61
C ILE A 39 3.37 4.17 6.86
N GLN A 40 3.74 2.93 6.54
CA GLN A 40 2.77 1.88 6.24
C GLN A 40 2.69 0.91 7.41
N VAL A 41 1.47 0.55 7.80
CA VAL A 41 1.16 -0.47 8.80
C VAL A 41 0.38 -1.59 8.12
N LEU A 42 0.91 -2.81 8.14
CA LEU A 42 0.12 -4.00 7.83
C LEU A 42 -0.69 -4.35 9.09
N VAL A 43 -1.98 -4.01 9.06
CA VAL A 43 -2.92 -4.23 10.17
C VAL A 43 -3.19 -5.72 10.37
N ASP A 44 -3.18 -6.47 9.28
CA ASP A 44 -3.29 -7.93 9.27
C ASP A 44 -1.96 -8.57 8.83
N PRO A 45 -1.00 -8.80 9.75
CA PRO A 45 0.25 -9.48 9.43
C PRO A 45 0.01 -10.86 8.81
N PRO A 46 0.91 -11.35 7.92
CA PRO A 46 0.82 -12.68 7.33
C PRO A 46 0.56 -13.80 8.35
N GLU A 47 -0.14 -14.85 7.92
CA GLU A 47 -0.52 -15.98 8.76
C GLU A 47 0.67 -16.58 9.50
N GLU A 48 1.81 -16.72 8.81
CA GLU A 48 3.05 -17.26 9.38
C GLU A 48 3.54 -16.45 10.59
N ILE A 49 3.40 -15.11 10.55
CA ILE A 49 3.78 -14.23 11.66
C ILE A 49 2.77 -14.35 12.80
N ARG A 50 1.48 -14.44 12.49
CA ARG A 50 0.42 -14.61 13.50
C ARG A 50 0.58 -15.93 14.24
N GLU A 51 0.82 -17.02 13.52
CA GLU A 51 1.05 -18.35 14.08
C GLU A 51 2.31 -18.39 14.95
N ALA A 52 3.42 -17.81 14.47
CA ALA A 52 4.66 -17.73 15.24
C ALA A 52 4.47 -16.98 16.57
N ALA A 53 3.77 -15.84 16.57
CA ALA A 53 3.47 -15.08 17.78
C ALA A 53 2.56 -15.88 18.74
N ALA A 54 1.50 -16.50 18.21
CA ALA A 54 0.57 -17.32 18.99
C ALA A 54 1.26 -18.53 19.66
N ASN A 55 2.13 -19.22 18.92
CA ASN A 55 2.90 -20.36 19.43
C ASN A 55 3.82 -19.98 20.61
N LEU A 56 4.25 -18.73 20.65
CA LEU A 56 5.06 -18.17 21.74
C LEU A 56 4.23 -17.43 22.80
N SER A 57 2.90 -17.42 22.68
CA SER A 57 1.97 -16.68 23.56
C SER A 57 2.24 -15.17 23.62
N PHE A 58 2.70 -14.58 22.52
CA PHE A 58 2.81 -13.13 22.35
C PHE A 58 1.62 -12.59 21.55
N PRO A 59 1.19 -11.34 21.81
CA PRO A 59 0.29 -10.65 20.88
C PRO A 59 0.96 -10.51 19.52
N VAL A 60 0.16 -10.55 18.44
CA VAL A 60 0.66 -10.32 17.09
C VAL A 60 1.17 -8.87 17.02
N PRO A 61 2.45 -8.66 16.67
CA PRO A 61 2.98 -7.31 16.55
C PRO A 61 2.45 -6.63 15.28
N PRO A 62 2.23 -5.31 15.30
CA PRO A 62 2.02 -4.57 14.05
C PRO A 62 3.30 -4.65 13.21
N LEU A 63 3.14 -4.83 11.90
CA LEU A 63 4.26 -4.73 10.97
C LEU A 63 4.26 -3.33 10.38
N GLU A 64 5.34 -2.60 10.65
CA GLU A 64 5.48 -1.20 10.24
C GLU A 64 6.67 -1.02 9.30
N VAL A 65 6.46 -0.20 8.27
CA VAL A 65 7.48 0.31 7.37
C VAL A 65 7.49 1.84 7.50
N ARG A 66 8.67 2.43 7.71
CA ARG A 66 8.80 3.87 7.98
C ARG A 66 9.89 4.52 7.15
N GLY A 67 9.53 5.63 6.51
CA GLY A 67 10.43 6.45 5.70
C GLY A 67 10.73 5.86 4.32
N HIS A 68 11.29 6.70 3.46
CA HIS A 68 11.46 6.37 2.03
C HIS A 68 12.29 5.11 1.80
N ASP A 69 13.44 4.94 2.47
CA ASP A 69 14.31 3.79 2.23
C ASP A 69 13.64 2.45 2.59
N ALA A 70 12.90 2.41 3.71
CA ALA A 70 12.16 1.21 4.10
C ALA A 70 10.97 0.95 3.16
N MET A 71 10.31 2.00 2.69
CA MET A 71 9.24 1.90 1.70
C MET A 71 9.77 1.39 0.35
N GLU A 72 10.90 1.91 -0.12
CA GLU A 72 11.59 1.43 -1.33
C GLU A 72 11.90 -0.06 -1.24
N ALA A 73 12.40 -0.54 -0.09
CA ALA A 73 12.64 -1.95 0.15
C ALA A 73 11.34 -2.78 0.15
N ARG A 74 10.28 -2.30 0.83
CA ARG A 74 8.97 -2.96 0.91
C ARG A 74 8.29 -3.10 -0.44
N VAL A 75 8.29 -2.04 -1.24
CA VAL A 75 7.67 -2.02 -2.57
C VAL A 75 8.51 -2.83 -3.56
N THR A 76 9.84 -2.75 -3.50
CA THR A 76 10.72 -3.62 -4.32
C THR A 76 10.50 -5.09 -4.00
N ARG A 77 10.35 -5.45 -2.72
CA ARG A 77 10.06 -6.82 -2.34
C ARG A 77 8.71 -7.30 -2.89
N ALA A 78 7.68 -6.46 -2.88
CA ALA A 78 6.39 -6.81 -3.50
C ALA A 78 6.51 -6.97 -5.03
N TYR A 79 7.29 -6.11 -5.69
CA TYR A 79 7.56 -6.22 -7.12
C TYR A 79 8.16 -7.60 -7.46
N GLU A 80 9.24 -8.00 -6.78
CA GLU A 80 9.90 -9.31 -6.98
C GLU A 80 8.95 -10.49 -6.74
N MET A 81 8.10 -10.37 -5.72
CA MET A 81 7.20 -11.46 -5.33
C MET A 81 5.99 -11.61 -6.26
N PHE A 82 5.47 -10.51 -6.80
CA PHE A 82 4.15 -10.51 -7.45
C PHE A 82 4.18 -9.97 -8.87
N ILE A 83 4.88 -8.87 -9.13
CA ILE A 83 4.87 -8.20 -10.44
C ILE A 83 5.83 -8.86 -11.42
N GLU A 84 7.06 -9.17 -11.02
CA GLU A 84 8.03 -9.88 -11.86
C GLU A 84 7.50 -11.26 -12.33
N PRO A 85 6.80 -12.04 -11.50
CA PRO A 85 6.12 -13.27 -11.94
C PRO A 85 4.87 -13.06 -12.83
N GLY A 86 4.46 -11.82 -13.09
CA GLY A 86 3.39 -11.47 -14.03
C GLY A 86 2.02 -11.17 -13.42
N HIS A 87 1.93 -10.87 -12.12
CA HIS A 87 0.72 -10.32 -11.53
C HIS A 87 0.70 -8.79 -11.65
N SER A 88 -0.46 -8.20 -11.41
CA SER A 88 -0.63 -6.75 -11.29
C SER A 88 -1.54 -6.42 -10.11
N PHE A 89 -1.33 -5.27 -9.47
CA PHE A 89 -2.28 -4.68 -8.53
C PHE A 89 -3.16 -3.66 -9.26
N VAL A 90 -4.47 -3.81 -9.14
CA VAL A 90 -5.45 -2.93 -9.79
C VAL A 90 -6.44 -2.37 -8.76
N PRO A 91 -6.97 -1.14 -8.96
CA PRO A 91 -8.05 -0.62 -8.13
C PRO A 91 -9.26 -1.57 -8.10
N ALA A 92 -9.85 -1.74 -6.93
CA ALA A 92 -11.08 -2.48 -6.72
C ALA A 92 -12.16 -1.56 -6.16
N GLY A 93 -13.15 -1.23 -7.00
CA GLY A 93 -14.25 -0.33 -6.63
C GLY A 93 -13.88 1.16 -6.68
N GLU A 94 -14.80 1.98 -6.18
CA GLU A 94 -14.59 3.43 -6.07
C GLU A 94 -13.82 3.78 -4.80
N VAL A 95 -12.96 4.79 -4.89
CA VAL A 95 -12.21 5.30 -3.74
C VAL A 95 -13.17 5.99 -2.79
N SER A 96 -13.12 5.62 -1.52
CA SER A 96 -14.00 6.20 -0.50
C SER A 96 -13.31 7.34 0.23
N ILE A 97 -13.91 8.53 0.22
CA ILE A 97 -13.45 9.67 1.04
C ILE A 97 -14.02 9.50 2.44
N LEU A 98 -13.17 9.18 3.42
CA LEU A 98 -13.59 8.95 4.81
C LEU A 98 -13.60 10.24 5.62
N LEU A 99 -12.59 11.10 5.41
CA LEU A 99 -12.45 12.43 5.99
C LEU A 99 -11.81 13.35 4.95
N ALA A 100 -11.75 14.66 5.23
CA ALA A 100 -11.20 15.66 4.31
C ALA A 100 -9.81 15.30 3.75
N ASN A 101 -8.98 14.60 4.52
CA ASN A 101 -7.64 14.14 4.14
C ASN A 101 -7.41 12.64 4.36
N VAL A 102 -8.49 11.85 4.43
CA VAL A 102 -8.39 10.39 4.63
C VAL A 102 -9.24 9.68 3.60
N VAL A 103 -8.62 8.76 2.84
CA VAL A 103 -9.28 7.96 1.80
C VAL A 103 -9.06 6.48 2.04
N ALA A 104 -10.01 5.65 1.60
CA ALA A 104 -9.88 4.22 1.52
C ALA A 104 -9.81 3.77 0.06
N VAL A 105 -8.76 3.02 -0.27
CA VAL A 105 -8.48 2.51 -1.62
C VAL A 105 -8.55 0.99 -1.58
N GLY A 106 -9.56 0.42 -2.25
CA GLY A 106 -9.63 -1.02 -2.49
C GLY A 106 -8.71 -1.44 -3.62
N TRP A 107 -8.13 -2.62 -3.54
CA TRP A 107 -7.30 -3.20 -4.60
C TRP A 107 -7.46 -4.70 -4.72
N SER A 108 -7.19 -5.19 -5.93
CA SER A 108 -7.12 -6.61 -6.27
C SER A 108 -5.76 -6.93 -6.87
N MET A 109 -5.22 -8.10 -6.53
CA MET A 109 -4.09 -8.69 -7.25
C MET A 109 -4.62 -9.62 -8.32
N VAL A 110 -4.24 -9.36 -9.57
CA VAL A 110 -4.72 -10.10 -10.73
C VAL A 110 -3.57 -10.84 -11.42
N THR A 111 -3.85 -12.05 -11.90
CA THR A 111 -2.95 -12.83 -12.75
C THR A 111 -2.96 -12.30 -14.19
N ALA A 112 -1.97 -12.71 -14.99
CA ALA A 112 -1.87 -12.31 -16.40
C ALA A 112 -3.09 -12.70 -17.27
N ASP A 113 -3.84 -13.73 -16.88
CA ASP A 113 -5.09 -14.15 -17.53
C ASP A 113 -6.35 -13.46 -16.98
N GLY A 114 -6.18 -12.51 -16.04
CA GLY A 114 -7.25 -11.68 -15.47
C GLY A 114 -7.96 -12.28 -14.26
N GLY A 115 -7.48 -13.40 -13.71
CA GLY A 115 -8.01 -13.99 -12.48
C GLY A 115 -7.66 -13.16 -11.25
N VAL A 116 -8.61 -12.96 -10.34
CA VAL A 116 -8.35 -12.32 -9.04
C VAL A 116 -7.85 -13.38 -8.06
N VAL A 117 -6.64 -13.18 -7.53
CA VAL A 117 -5.96 -14.13 -6.63
C VAL A 117 -5.67 -13.56 -5.24
N GLY A 118 -5.95 -12.29 -5.03
CA GLY A 118 -5.82 -11.61 -3.75
C GLY A 118 -6.42 -10.22 -3.81
N GLY A 119 -6.48 -9.55 -2.67
CA GLY A 119 -6.99 -8.20 -2.56
C GLY A 119 -6.80 -7.63 -1.17
N GLY A 120 -7.24 -6.38 -1.02
CA GLY A 120 -7.20 -5.69 0.24
C GLY A 120 -7.73 -4.27 0.13
N MET A 121 -7.58 -3.55 1.25
CA MET A 121 -7.93 -2.15 1.34
C MET A 121 -6.81 -1.42 2.09
N ASP A 122 -6.47 -0.24 1.61
CA ASP A 122 -5.53 0.67 2.26
C ASP A 122 -6.26 1.95 2.69
N VAL A 123 -6.11 2.33 3.96
CA VAL A 123 -6.61 3.61 4.49
C VAL A 123 -5.47 4.61 4.57
N LEU A 124 -5.50 5.59 3.67
CA LEU A 124 -4.44 6.58 3.48
C LEU A 124 -4.83 7.90 4.14
N ALA A 125 -3.97 8.41 5.03
CA ALA A 125 -4.05 9.77 5.53
C ALA A 125 -3.02 10.65 4.83
N ILE A 126 -3.48 11.77 4.27
CA ILE A 126 -2.70 12.70 3.47
C ILE A 126 -2.35 13.94 4.31
N ASP A 127 -1.11 14.40 4.24
CA ASP A 127 -0.68 15.63 4.91
C ASP A 127 -0.99 16.89 4.09
N ASP A 128 -0.66 18.05 4.65
CA ASP A 128 -0.93 19.36 4.03
C ASP A 128 -0.15 19.58 2.73
N ASP A 129 0.94 18.82 2.50
CA ASP A 129 1.76 18.84 1.29
C ASP A 129 1.23 17.86 0.21
N GLY A 130 0.11 17.18 0.47
CA GLY A 130 -0.49 16.21 -0.44
C GLY A 130 0.29 14.88 -0.48
N LYS A 131 1.09 14.57 0.54
CA LYS A 131 1.83 13.31 0.66
C LYS A 131 1.12 12.33 1.58
N ILE A 132 1.31 11.04 1.33
CA ILE A 132 0.85 9.99 2.24
C ILE A 132 1.68 10.07 3.53
N ARG A 133 1.00 10.35 4.64
CA ARG A 133 1.59 10.34 5.97
C ARG A 133 1.46 8.99 6.64
N THR A 134 0.28 8.36 6.54
CA THR A 134 0.04 7.01 7.04
C THR A 134 -0.78 6.20 6.06
N ASP A 135 -0.47 4.92 5.96
CA ASP A 135 -1.19 3.90 5.23
C ASP A 135 -1.46 2.73 6.19
N HIS A 136 -2.73 2.35 6.33
CA HIS A 136 -3.13 1.17 7.11
C HIS A 136 -3.70 0.14 6.16
N GLN A 137 -2.93 -0.92 5.93
CA GLN A 137 -3.21 -1.98 4.99
C GLN A 137 -3.94 -3.14 5.65
N PHE A 138 -5.07 -3.52 5.08
CA PHE A 138 -5.90 -4.67 5.43
C PHE A 138 -5.87 -5.67 4.28
N ILE A 139 -5.53 -6.93 4.57
CA ILE A 139 -5.43 -7.99 3.55
C ILE A 139 -6.67 -8.87 3.61
N GLY A 140 -7.33 -9.08 2.47
CA GLY A 140 -8.54 -9.90 2.40
C GLY A 140 -9.41 -9.59 1.20
N ALA A 141 -10.52 -10.32 1.06
CA ALA A 141 -11.50 -10.01 0.02
C ALA A 141 -12.18 -8.66 0.30
N VAL A 142 -12.22 -7.80 -0.71
CA VAL A 142 -12.94 -6.52 -0.74
C VAL A 142 -14.41 -6.75 -1.08
#